data_AF-B4Q4T5-F1
#
_entry.id   AF-B4Q4T5-F1
#
_cell.length_a   1.000
_cell.length_b   1.000
_cell.length_c   1.000
_cell.angle_alpha   90.00
_cell.angle_beta   90.00
_cell.angle_gamma   90.00
#
_symmetry.space_group_name_H-M   'P 1'
#
loop_
_entity.id
_entity.type
_entity.pdbx_description
1 polymer ?
#
loop_
_entity_poly.entity_id
_entity_poly.type
_entity_poly.pdbx_seq_one_letter_code
_entity_poly.pdbx_strand_id
1 'polypeptide(L)'
;MGTLGNQFILSRERRRFGRQCLFTDRNEMILSVQPSGRLRLKYILRNPINERTQLSEQYAASSVLTHNVTLDSHGLNHYEGGWNVKEVNMMDEESTMRYRKKVERDDSWGIEVSQLMHDAMDISSANNAVNIYEDFFVDLPEDLGRGISMKIAARGTHVFHDLWIPSRMLMTVVRVAKVCMRDESYMVGGLQEGQVGFWLTENQGGPKSMCPLEACHREATTAICWVHSKLNTEFYSGSLDGSIKYWDTRDLLMPVHEVLAEPDPQTVQNRQDAHGVTFLEFEYTIPVRFIFCTDMGYLFVGNRKGTNPQDTIVAAYQLFAGPIRCVMRNPFFVKNFLVVGDWRVRIWSEEVKNCPSTFYFRRKNQVLSGAWSTGRCSLFCIGDDKGNLEFWDLLMSHTRPILTIKYKYAVTHLVFKPDGTMLTVSLANGDCLMLRLEEGMRSATIKEKSLMMSMFEREIQRCKLLEAREEEIKLKKRLTTIFLEEERKSREKLEAKKKKGQAKKEMEPKVEDEATIFLRMIESDSEFSKALLDFNEAMENIAIQRSKRTFAMERTVFEMHQPIP
;
A
#
# COMPACT_ATOMS: atom_id res chain seq x y z
N MET A 1 -3.67 55.43 16.74
CA MET A 1 -4.47 56.39 15.94
C MET A 1 -5.89 55.87 15.90
N GLY A 2 -6.83 56.55 16.56
CA GLY A 2 -8.24 56.18 16.58
C GLY A 2 -8.95 56.76 15.37
N THR A 3 -9.40 55.89 14.47
CA THR A 3 -10.47 56.23 13.54
C THR A 3 -11.79 55.93 14.23
N LEU A 4 -12.39 56.95 14.82
CA LEU A 4 -13.79 56.97 15.25
C LEU A 4 -14.68 56.83 14.00
N GLY A 5 -14.92 55.59 13.58
CA GLY A 5 -16.00 55.27 12.67
C GLY A 5 -17.28 55.17 13.47
N ASN A 6 -18.21 56.12 13.27
CA ASN A 6 -19.54 56.12 13.86
C ASN A 6 -20.27 54.79 13.56
N GLN A 7 -20.23 53.85 14.49
CA GLN A 7 -20.95 52.60 14.39
C GLN A 7 -22.37 52.82 14.95
N PHE A 8 -23.33 53.06 14.06
CA PHE A 8 -24.74 53.08 14.44
C PHE A 8 -25.22 51.65 14.69
N ILE A 9 -25.37 51.29 15.97
CA ILE A 9 -25.99 50.03 16.37
C ILE A 9 -27.51 50.22 16.37
N LEU A 10 -28.17 49.81 15.30
CA LEU A 10 -29.63 49.67 15.25
C LEU A 10 -30.03 48.33 15.89
N SER A 11 -30.11 48.30 17.21
CA SER A 11 -30.70 47.16 17.93
C SER A 11 -32.22 47.27 17.91
N ARG A 12 -32.90 46.44 17.12
CA ARG A 12 -34.36 46.30 17.16
C ARG A 12 -34.69 44.94 17.78
N GLU A 13 -35.46 44.93 18.85
CA GLU A 13 -35.88 43.68 19.51
C GLU A 13 -36.63 42.77 18.54
N ARG A 14 -36.34 41.45 18.58
CA ARG A 14 -36.87 40.44 17.66
C ARG A 14 -38.41 40.41 17.57
N ARG A 15 -39.11 40.80 18.65
CA ARG A 15 -40.58 40.97 18.71
C ARG A 15 -41.15 42.08 17.82
N ARG A 16 -40.30 42.99 17.31
CA ARG A 16 -40.69 44.08 16.41
C ARG A 16 -40.39 43.79 14.94
N PHE A 17 -39.75 42.66 14.64
CA PHE A 17 -39.66 42.10 13.29
C PHE A 17 -40.84 41.13 13.09
N GLY A 18 -41.58 41.28 11.99
CA GLY A 18 -42.60 40.31 11.61
C GLY A 18 -43.94 40.45 12.33
N ARG A 19 -44.62 41.61 12.19
CA ARG A 19 -46.08 41.51 12.09
C ARG A 19 -46.37 40.82 10.76
N GLN A 20 -47.01 39.67 10.80
CA GLN A 20 -47.49 38.96 9.62
C GLN A 20 -48.41 39.90 8.84
N CYS A 21 -48.15 40.07 7.54
CA CYS A 21 -49.11 40.71 6.65
C CYS A 21 -50.35 39.81 6.60
N LEU A 22 -51.45 40.26 7.21
CA LEU A 22 -52.76 39.60 7.11
C LEU A 22 -53.33 39.92 5.73
N PHE A 23 -52.91 39.19 4.71
CA PHE A 23 -53.57 39.21 3.42
C PHE A 23 -54.89 38.46 3.55
N THR A 24 -55.99 39.18 3.39
CA THR A 24 -57.32 38.61 3.24
C THR A 24 -57.71 38.74 1.77
N ASP A 25 -58.07 37.63 1.11
CA ASP A 25 -58.61 37.67 -0.24
C ASP A 25 -59.93 38.42 -0.23
N ARG A 26 -59.89 39.67 -0.68
CA ARG A 26 -61.08 40.42 -1.07
C ARG A 26 -61.01 40.58 -2.58
N ASN A 27 -62.00 40.03 -3.28
CA ASN A 27 -62.02 39.99 -4.73
C ASN A 27 -62.06 41.37 -5.42
N GLU A 28 -62.29 42.46 -4.68
CA GLU A 28 -62.13 43.82 -5.19
C GLU A 28 -61.54 44.75 -4.11
N MET A 29 -60.42 45.40 -4.41
CA MET A 29 -59.83 46.43 -3.56
C MET A 29 -60.40 47.80 -3.95
N ILE A 30 -61.54 48.17 -3.38
CA ILE A 30 -62.13 49.50 -3.62
C ILE A 30 -61.40 50.52 -2.74
N LEU A 31 -60.33 51.10 -3.29
CA LEU A 31 -59.56 52.17 -2.66
C LEU A 31 -60.15 53.53 -3.09
N SER A 32 -60.96 54.14 -2.22
CA SER A 32 -61.37 55.55 -2.35
C SER A 32 -60.24 56.45 -1.83
N VAL A 33 -59.30 56.85 -2.69
CA VAL A 33 -58.33 57.89 -2.35
C VAL A 33 -58.99 59.25 -2.53
N GLN A 34 -59.40 59.86 -1.42
CA GLN A 34 -59.89 61.23 -1.44
C GLN A 34 -58.75 62.18 -1.82
N PRO A 35 -58.93 63.10 -2.80
CA PRO A 35 -57.86 63.99 -3.22
C PRO A 35 -57.44 64.90 -2.05
N SER A 36 -56.19 64.74 -1.61
CA SER A 36 -55.61 65.59 -0.58
C SER A 36 -55.47 67.03 -1.11
N GLY A 37 -56.17 67.96 -0.47
CA GLY A 37 -56.11 69.39 -0.82
C GLY A 37 -54.68 69.96 -0.79
N ARG A 38 -53.80 69.44 0.07
CA ARG A 38 -52.37 69.82 0.12
C ARG A 38 -51.56 69.35 -1.07
N LEU A 39 -51.89 68.21 -1.67
CA LEU A 39 -51.19 67.68 -2.84
C LEU A 39 -51.72 68.30 -4.14
N ARG A 40 -52.99 68.69 -4.18
CA ARG A 40 -53.57 69.45 -5.29
C ARG A 40 -52.87 70.80 -5.51
N LEU A 41 -52.47 71.47 -4.42
CA LEU A 41 -51.73 72.73 -4.47
C LEU A 41 -50.30 72.58 -5.04
N LYS A 42 -49.77 71.36 -5.11
CA LYS A 42 -48.44 71.05 -5.66
C LYS A 42 -48.50 70.35 -7.02
N TYR A 43 -49.69 70.18 -7.58
CA TYR A 43 -49.87 69.59 -8.89
C TYR A 43 -49.39 70.54 -9.96
N ILE A 44 -48.47 70.07 -10.80
CA ILE A 44 -48.00 70.80 -11.98
C ILE A 44 -48.13 69.81 -13.14
N LEU A 45 -48.97 70.16 -14.13
CA LEU A 45 -49.13 69.36 -15.34
C LEU A 45 -47.79 69.37 -16.09
N ARG A 46 -47.10 68.23 -16.18
CA ARG A 46 -45.91 68.05 -17.01
C ARG A 46 -46.19 67.01 -18.08
N ASN A 47 -45.84 67.34 -19.32
CA ASN A 47 -46.12 66.57 -20.53
C ASN A 47 -44.90 66.65 -21.47
N PRO A 48 -44.48 65.56 -22.13
CA PRO A 48 -44.17 64.21 -21.63
C PRO A 48 -42.64 64.00 -21.45
N ILE A 49 -42.20 63.16 -20.49
CA ILE A 49 -40.80 62.72 -20.37
C ILE A 49 -40.75 61.21 -20.09
N ASN A 50 -39.86 60.50 -20.80
CA ASN A 50 -39.53 59.10 -20.57
C ASN A 50 -38.72 58.94 -19.27
N GLU A 51 -39.24 58.20 -18.30
CA GLU A 51 -38.51 57.81 -17.09
C GLU A 51 -38.16 56.31 -17.16
N ARG A 52 -36.90 55.96 -16.87
CA ARG A 52 -36.46 54.55 -16.89
C ARG A 52 -36.70 53.93 -15.51
N THR A 53 -37.53 52.90 -15.45
CA THR A 53 -37.71 52.03 -14.29
C THR A 53 -36.81 50.80 -14.40
N GLN A 54 -36.09 50.47 -13.32
CA GLN A 54 -35.25 49.27 -13.25
C GLN A 54 -36.08 48.12 -12.67
N LEU A 55 -36.41 47.13 -13.50
CA LEU A 55 -37.00 45.86 -13.09
C LEU A 55 -35.91 44.78 -13.12
N SER A 56 -35.01 44.79 -12.13
CA SER A 56 -34.03 43.70 -11.93
C SER A 56 -34.31 43.00 -10.60
N GLU A 57 -34.16 41.68 -10.56
CA GLU A 57 -34.30 40.90 -9.33
C GLU A 57 -33.34 41.42 -8.26
N GLN A 58 -33.86 41.76 -7.07
CA GLN A 58 -33.04 42.19 -5.94
C GLN A 58 -32.43 40.95 -5.27
N TYR A 59 -31.11 40.80 -5.37
CA TYR A 59 -30.38 39.81 -4.60
C TYR A 59 -29.96 40.41 -3.25
N ALA A 60 -30.22 39.66 -2.17
CA ALA A 60 -29.72 39.98 -0.83
C ALA A 60 -28.66 38.94 -0.45
N ALA A 61 -27.42 39.37 -0.26
CA ALA A 61 -26.36 38.53 0.26
C ALA A 61 -26.29 38.69 1.79
N SER A 62 -26.36 37.58 2.52
CA SER A 62 -26.10 37.54 3.96
C SER A 62 -24.93 36.62 4.24
N SER A 63 -23.86 37.17 4.79
CA SER A 63 -22.71 36.40 5.28
C SER A 63 -22.88 36.12 6.77
N VAL A 64 -22.80 34.85 7.17
CA VAL A 64 -22.83 34.42 8.56
C VAL A 64 -21.46 33.88 8.95
N LEU A 65 -20.89 34.42 10.02
CA LEU A 65 -19.65 33.95 10.63
C LEU A 65 -20.01 33.22 11.93
N THR A 66 -19.99 31.89 11.91
CA THR A 66 -20.19 31.07 13.10
C THR A 66 -18.87 30.90 13.84
N HIS A 67 -18.88 31.08 15.16
CA HIS A 67 -17.73 30.69 15.98
C HIS A 67 -17.63 29.17 16.05
N ASN A 68 -16.43 28.62 15.84
CA ASN A 68 -16.17 27.20 15.99
C ASN A 68 -16.27 26.83 17.47
N VAL A 69 -17.29 26.06 17.83
CA VAL A 69 -17.43 25.48 19.17
C VAL A 69 -16.55 24.23 19.23
N THR A 70 -15.55 24.23 20.10
CA THR A 70 -14.79 23.02 20.42
C THR A 70 -15.64 22.11 21.30
N LEU A 71 -16.08 20.98 20.75
CA LEU A 71 -16.78 19.94 21.50
C LEU A 71 -15.76 18.90 21.93
N ASP A 72 -15.72 18.58 23.22
CA ASP A 72 -14.92 17.47 23.74
C ASP A 72 -15.83 16.29 24.04
N SER A 73 -15.47 15.11 23.53
CA SER A 73 -16.29 13.89 23.65
C SER A 73 -15.67 12.99 24.71
N HIS A 74 -16.16 13.10 25.94
CA HIS A 74 -15.78 12.17 27.01
C HIS A 74 -16.60 10.89 26.93
N GLY A 75 -15.94 9.78 26.59
CA GLY A 75 -16.45 8.43 26.80
C GLY A 75 -15.85 7.83 28.07
N LEU A 76 -16.67 7.23 28.93
CA LEU A 76 -16.21 6.37 30.03
C LEU A 76 -16.08 4.94 29.51
N ASN A 77 -14.84 4.47 29.36
CA ASN A 77 -14.57 3.05 29.14
C ASN A 77 -14.42 2.36 30.50
N HIS A 78 -15.44 1.60 30.91
CA HIS A 78 -15.31 0.66 32.03
C HIS A 78 -14.54 -0.57 31.55
N TYR A 79 -13.35 -0.78 32.11
CA TYR A 79 -12.49 -1.94 31.82
C TYR A 79 -12.43 -2.86 33.04
N GLU A 80 -13.56 -3.44 33.43
CA GLU A 80 -13.61 -4.35 34.57
C GLU A 80 -14.40 -5.62 34.24
N GLY A 81 -13.65 -6.70 33.96
CA GLY A 81 -14.11 -8.09 34.07
C GLY A 81 -15.07 -8.60 32.99
N GLY A 82 -14.73 -9.71 32.34
CA GLY A 82 -15.57 -10.41 31.35
C GLY A 82 -16.80 -11.14 31.91
N TRP A 83 -17.37 -10.67 33.02
CA TRP A 83 -18.62 -11.21 33.55
C TRP A 83 -19.77 -10.86 32.61
N ASN A 84 -20.76 -11.76 32.49
CA ASN A 84 -21.98 -11.45 31.76
C ASN A 84 -22.78 -10.39 32.54
N VAL A 85 -22.56 -9.11 32.21
CA VAL A 85 -23.11 -7.93 32.91
C VAL A 85 -24.64 -7.92 32.96
N LYS A 86 -25.32 -8.74 32.14
CA LYS A 86 -26.79 -8.91 32.20
C LYS A 86 -27.27 -9.76 33.37
N GLU A 87 -26.44 -10.67 33.89
CA GLU A 87 -26.85 -11.69 34.87
C GLU A 87 -26.13 -11.60 36.21
N VAL A 88 -24.95 -10.96 36.26
CA VAL A 88 -24.08 -10.96 37.44
C VAL A 88 -23.66 -9.53 37.78
N ASN A 89 -23.89 -9.13 39.03
CA ASN A 89 -23.46 -7.85 39.54
C ASN A 89 -22.06 -7.98 40.16
N MET A 90 -21.03 -7.42 39.53
CA MET A 90 -19.65 -7.54 40.01
C MET A 90 -19.45 -6.94 41.42
N MET A 91 -20.26 -5.97 41.82
CA MET A 91 -20.17 -5.34 43.15
C MET A 91 -20.78 -6.20 44.26
N ASP A 92 -21.49 -7.27 43.90
CA ASP A 92 -22.11 -8.20 44.83
C ASP A 92 -21.38 -9.56 44.79
N GLU A 93 -20.54 -9.80 45.79
CA GLU A 93 -19.73 -11.02 45.91
C GLU A 93 -20.61 -12.29 45.95
N GLU A 94 -21.80 -12.22 46.55
CA GLU A 94 -22.73 -13.36 46.55
C GLU A 94 -23.20 -13.71 45.14
N SER A 95 -23.46 -12.71 44.30
CA SER A 95 -23.91 -12.95 42.93
C SER A 95 -22.82 -13.62 42.07
N THR A 96 -21.56 -13.23 42.25
CA THR A 96 -20.43 -13.86 41.56
C THR A 96 -20.22 -15.30 42.02
N MET A 97 -20.36 -15.57 43.32
CA MET A 97 -20.28 -16.91 43.90
C MET A 97 -21.43 -17.82 43.43
N ARG A 98 -22.66 -17.30 43.34
CA ARG A 98 -23.81 -18.06 42.81
C ARG A 98 -23.61 -18.43 41.35
N TYR A 99 -23.06 -17.51 40.55
CA TYR A 99 -22.79 -17.78 39.14
C TYR A 99 -21.70 -18.84 38.96
N ARG A 100 -20.60 -18.78 39.72
CA ARG A 100 -19.56 -19.85 39.70
C ARG A 100 -20.15 -21.21 40.06
N LYS A 101 -20.93 -21.30 41.14
CA LYS A 101 -21.60 -22.54 41.54
C LYS A 101 -22.61 -23.05 40.52
N LYS A 102 -23.22 -22.16 39.73
CA LYS A 102 -24.12 -22.55 38.63
C LYS A 102 -23.35 -23.19 37.48
N VAL A 103 -22.19 -22.63 37.14
CA VAL A 103 -21.29 -23.17 36.09
C VAL A 103 -20.65 -24.49 36.54
N GLU A 104 -20.18 -24.59 37.78
CA GLU A 104 -19.57 -25.81 38.34
C GLU A 104 -20.56 -26.97 38.50
N ARG A 105 -21.87 -26.69 38.54
CA ARG A 105 -22.92 -27.71 38.60
C ARG A 105 -23.34 -28.22 37.22
N ASP A 106 -22.83 -27.64 36.15
CA ASP A 106 -23.10 -28.15 34.80
C ASP A 106 -22.36 -29.48 34.62
N ASP A 107 -23.08 -30.53 34.20
CA ASP A 107 -22.52 -31.88 34.04
C ASP A 107 -21.37 -31.89 33.01
N SER A 108 -21.38 -30.96 32.06
CA SER A 108 -20.33 -30.79 31.06
C SER A 108 -19.01 -30.27 31.66
N TRP A 109 -19.08 -29.40 32.68
CA TRP A 109 -17.92 -28.76 33.29
C TRP A 109 -16.95 -29.78 33.89
N GLY A 110 -17.48 -30.77 34.61
CA GLY A 110 -16.65 -31.81 35.24
C GLY A 110 -15.92 -32.69 34.23
N ILE A 111 -16.57 -33.00 33.10
CA ILE A 111 -15.99 -33.82 32.03
C ILE A 111 -14.86 -33.06 31.33
N GLU A 112 -15.10 -31.81 30.94
CA GLU A 112 -14.10 -30.98 30.25
C GLU A 112 -12.89 -30.66 31.14
N VAL A 113 -13.12 -30.34 32.41
CA VAL A 113 -12.03 -30.06 33.36
C VAL A 113 -11.20 -31.31 33.61
N SER A 114 -11.83 -32.48 33.77
CA SER A 114 -11.10 -33.74 33.97
C SER A 114 -10.24 -34.09 32.76
N GLN A 115 -10.76 -33.89 31.54
CA GLN A 115 -10.00 -34.12 30.32
C GLN A 115 -8.79 -33.17 30.21
N LEU A 116 -8.97 -31.88 30.49
CA LEU A 116 -7.88 -30.90 30.53
C LEU A 116 -6.84 -31.23 31.61
N MET A 117 -7.26 -31.74 32.77
CA MET A 117 -6.34 -32.17 33.81
C MET A 117 -5.47 -33.34 33.35
N HIS A 118 -6.05 -34.33 32.66
CA HIS A 118 -5.29 -35.43 32.09
C HIS A 118 -4.27 -34.94 31.04
N ASP A 119 -4.71 -34.11 30.09
CA ASP A 119 -3.83 -33.55 29.06
C ASP A 119 -2.68 -32.72 29.68
N ALA A 120 -2.98 -31.92 30.69
CA ALA A 120 -1.99 -31.12 31.40
C ALA A 120 -1.01 -31.99 32.22
N MET A 121 -1.50 -33.08 32.84
CA MET A 121 -0.65 -34.03 33.58
C MET A 121 0.32 -34.76 32.64
N ASP A 122 -0.10 -35.12 31.44
CA ASP A 122 0.77 -35.76 30.44
C ASP A 122 1.89 -34.81 30.01
N ILE A 123 1.57 -33.55 29.74
CA ILE A 123 2.56 -32.51 29.41
C ILE A 123 3.51 -32.26 30.58
N SER A 124 2.97 -32.16 31.80
CA SER A 124 3.78 -31.95 33.01
C SER A 124 4.73 -33.13 33.26
N SER A 125 4.26 -34.36 33.05
CA SER A 125 5.07 -35.57 33.21
C SER A 125 6.17 -35.64 32.14
N ALA A 126 5.86 -35.23 30.90
CA ALA A 126 6.85 -35.12 29.83
C ALA A 126 7.94 -34.07 30.14
N ASN A 127 7.56 -32.90 30.66
CA ASN A 127 8.50 -31.84 31.05
C ASN A 127 9.40 -32.27 32.23
N ASN A 128 8.87 -33.06 33.17
CA ASN A 128 9.64 -33.58 34.29
C ASN A 128 10.52 -34.79 33.93
N ALA A 129 10.21 -35.50 32.84
CA ALA A 129 10.99 -36.67 32.40
C ALA A 129 12.39 -36.27 31.91
N VAL A 130 12.49 -35.16 31.18
CA VAL A 130 13.76 -34.60 30.71
C VAL A 130 13.67 -33.08 30.72
N ASN A 131 14.58 -32.42 31.44
CA ASN A 131 14.69 -30.97 31.40
C ASN A 131 15.34 -30.53 30.08
N ILE A 132 14.53 -30.32 29.04
CA ILE A 132 15.00 -29.85 27.72
C ILE A 132 15.62 -28.45 27.74
N TYR A 133 15.49 -27.72 28.86
CA TYR A 133 16.05 -26.39 29.06
C TYR A 133 17.31 -26.40 29.92
N GLU A 134 17.79 -27.57 30.35
CA GLU A 134 19.07 -27.67 31.03
C GLU A 134 20.21 -27.56 30.02
N ASP A 135 20.83 -26.39 29.98
CA ASP A 135 22.06 -26.18 29.24
C ASP A 135 23.20 -26.89 29.99
N PHE A 136 23.67 -28.01 29.44
CA PHE A 136 24.85 -28.68 29.98
C PHE A 136 26.09 -27.81 29.73
N PHE A 137 27.03 -27.81 30.67
CA PHE A 137 28.34 -27.15 30.55
C PHE A 137 28.33 -25.62 30.60
N VAL A 138 27.33 -24.99 31.23
CA VAL A 138 27.29 -23.52 31.45
C VAL A 138 28.54 -23.00 32.19
N ASP A 139 29.12 -23.80 33.07
CA ASP A 139 30.30 -23.42 33.87
C ASP A 139 31.64 -23.61 33.16
N LEU A 140 31.64 -24.13 31.92
CA LEU A 140 32.88 -24.31 31.16
C LEU A 140 33.27 -23.00 30.46
N PRO A 141 34.55 -22.60 30.54
CA PRO A 141 35.04 -21.43 29.80
C PRO A 141 34.82 -21.60 28.29
N GLU A 142 34.25 -20.59 27.61
CA GLU A 142 34.03 -20.57 26.16
C GLU A 142 35.28 -20.93 25.35
N ASP A 143 36.47 -20.67 25.92
CA ASP A 143 37.76 -20.92 25.30
C ASP A 143 38.08 -22.42 25.13
N LEU A 144 37.50 -23.31 25.95
CA LEU A 144 37.76 -24.76 25.87
C LEU A 144 37.14 -25.40 24.61
N GLY A 145 36.08 -24.78 24.06
CA GLY A 145 35.39 -25.22 22.84
C GLY A 145 35.94 -24.61 21.54
N ARG A 146 36.85 -23.61 21.61
CA ARG A 146 37.40 -22.94 20.41
C ARG A 146 38.15 -23.87 19.45
N GLY A 147 38.64 -25.01 19.95
CA GLY A 147 39.32 -26.02 19.12
C GLY A 147 38.40 -27.02 18.43
N ILE A 148 37.14 -27.15 18.87
CA ILE A 148 36.17 -28.15 18.37
C ILE A 148 35.20 -27.52 17.35
N SER A 149 35.11 -26.18 17.34
CA SER A 149 34.31 -25.43 16.37
C SER A 149 35.05 -25.25 15.05
N MET A 150 34.35 -25.43 13.93
CA MET A 150 34.89 -25.06 12.62
C MET A 150 35.20 -23.56 12.60
N LYS A 151 36.39 -23.17 12.14
CA LYS A 151 36.77 -21.76 12.08
C LYS A 151 35.88 -21.01 11.08
N ILE A 152 35.20 -19.97 11.56
CA ILE A 152 34.42 -19.05 10.74
C ILE A 152 35.21 -17.75 10.61
N ALA A 153 35.95 -17.62 9.51
CA ALA A 153 36.69 -16.39 9.20
C ALA A 153 36.71 -16.13 7.69
N ALA A 154 36.75 -14.86 7.32
CA ALA A 154 36.99 -14.44 5.94
C ALA A 154 38.26 -13.59 5.90
N ARG A 155 39.20 -13.93 5.03
CA ARG A 155 40.50 -13.26 4.91
C ARG A 155 40.59 -12.53 3.58
N GLY A 156 40.92 -11.24 3.61
CA GLY A 156 41.20 -10.48 2.38
C GLY A 156 42.45 -11.03 1.69
N THR A 157 42.32 -11.42 0.41
CA THR A 157 43.45 -11.90 -0.40
C THR A 157 43.93 -10.85 -1.38
N HIS A 158 43.01 -10.21 -2.09
CA HIS A 158 43.31 -9.21 -3.11
C HIS A 158 42.46 -7.97 -2.90
N VAL A 159 43.05 -6.82 -3.20
CA VAL A 159 42.37 -5.52 -3.25
C VAL A 159 42.65 -4.92 -4.62
N PHE A 160 41.60 -4.70 -5.40
CA PHE A 160 41.66 -4.00 -6.67
C PHE A 160 41.25 -2.55 -6.42
N HIS A 161 42.17 -1.64 -6.72
CA HIS A 161 42.00 -0.21 -6.57
C HIS A 161 42.53 0.47 -7.82
N ASP A 162 41.82 1.47 -8.33
CA ASP A 162 42.33 2.29 -9.43
C ASP A 162 43.37 3.28 -8.88
N LEU A 163 44.59 3.22 -9.38
CA LEU A 163 45.71 4.04 -8.94
C LEU A 163 45.71 5.44 -9.58
N TRP A 164 44.81 5.72 -10.53
CA TRP A 164 44.77 6.99 -11.25
C TRP A 164 44.21 8.14 -10.40
N ILE A 165 45.02 9.19 -10.24
CA ILE A 165 44.65 10.43 -9.54
C ILE A 165 44.97 11.62 -10.46
N PRO A 166 43.97 12.44 -10.88
CA PRO A 166 42.54 12.30 -10.60
C PRO A 166 41.93 11.08 -11.31
N SER A 167 40.80 10.60 -10.80
CA SER A 167 40.05 9.48 -11.38
C SER A 167 39.74 9.74 -12.86
N ARG A 168 39.89 8.72 -13.71
CA ARG A 168 39.67 8.86 -15.16
C ARG A 168 38.25 9.30 -15.45
N MET A 169 38.09 10.36 -16.25
CA MET A 169 36.79 10.80 -16.74
C MET A 169 36.40 9.89 -17.91
N LEU A 170 35.36 9.08 -17.73
CA LEU A 170 34.80 8.27 -18.81
C LEU A 170 33.88 9.15 -19.67
N MET A 171 34.04 9.09 -20.99
CA MET A 171 33.14 9.77 -21.94
C MET A 171 31.70 9.28 -21.80
N THR A 172 31.53 8.00 -21.46
CA THR A 172 30.24 7.38 -21.18
C THR A 172 30.34 6.54 -19.92
N VAL A 173 29.42 6.76 -18.97
CA VAL A 173 29.43 6.07 -17.68
C VAL A 173 28.62 4.78 -17.81
N VAL A 174 29.30 3.64 -17.67
CA VAL A 174 28.66 2.32 -17.58
C VAL A 174 28.13 2.13 -16.15
N ARG A 175 26.81 1.97 -16.01
CA ARG A 175 26.14 1.80 -14.73
C ARG A 175 26.12 0.36 -14.25
N VAL A 176 25.84 -0.57 -15.15
CA VAL A 176 25.76 -2.00 -14.87
C VAL A 176 26.33 -2.76 -16.05
N ALA A 177 27.11 -3.81 -15.77
CA ALA A 177 27.62 -4.71 -16.79
C ALA A 177 27.49 -6.16 -16.31
N LYS A 178 27.18 -7.07 -17.23
CA LYS A 178 27.01 -8.50 -16.97
C LYS A 178 27.67 -9.30 -18.08
N VAL A 179 28.59 -10.18 -17.70
CA VAL A 179 29.15 -11.21 -18.59
C VAL A 179 28.13 -12.34 -18.73
N CYS A 180 28.03 -12.93 -19.92
CA CYS A 180 27.16 -14.08 -20.15
C CYS A 180 27.73 -15.32 -19.45
N MET A 181 26.93 -15.97 -18.60
CA MET A 181 27.38 -17.11 -17.80
C MET A 181 27.67 -18.37 -18.62
N ARG A 182 27.15 -18.47 -19.86
CA ARG A 182 27.39 -19.61 -20.75
C ARG A 182 28.50 -19.36 -21.77
N ASP A 183 28.76 -18.10 -22.08
CA ASP A 183 29.80 -17.70 -23.03
C ASP A 183 30.50 -16.45 -22.48
N GLU A 184 31.67 -16.66 -21.87
CA GLU A 184 32.46 -15.60 -21.24
C GLU A 184 33.00 -14.58 -22.26
N SER A 185 32.89 -14.88 -23.55
CA SER A 185 33.23 -13.97 -24.66
C SER A 185 32.29 -12.78 -24.74
N TYR A 186 31.06 -12.92 -24.24
CA TYR A 186 29.99 -11.93 -24.39
C TYR A 186 29.73 -11.15 -23.11
N MET A 187 29.69 -9.83 -23.24
CA MET A 187 29.32 -8.93 -22.15
C MET A 187 28.33 -7.89 -22.65
N VAL A 188 27.31 -7.61 -21.84
CA VAL A 188 26.33 -6.55 -22.09
C VAL A 188 26.36 -5.58 -20.93
N GLY A 189 26.13 -4.31 -21.21
CA GLY A 189 26.20 -3.23 -20.23
C GLY A 189 25.24 -2.09 -20.52
N GLY A 190 24.75 -1.49 -19.45
CA GLY A 190 23.81 -0.38 -19.45
C GLY A 190 24.51 0.91 -19.09
N LEU A 191 24.16 1.97 -19.80
CA LEU A 191 24.79 3.28 -19.68
C LEU A 191 23.90 4.22 -18.85
N GLN A 192 24.52 5.28 -18.31
CA GLN A 192 23.82 6.32 -17.55
C GLN A 192 22.76 7.06 -18.40
N GLU A 193 22.97 7.17 -19.70
CA GLU A 193 22.03 7.80 -20.64
C GLU A 193 20.85 6.88 -21.02
N GLY A 194 20.82 5.63 -20.55
CA GLY A 194 19.79 4.65 -20.88
C GLY A 194 20.07 3.80 -22.11
N GLN A 195 21.17 4.07 -22.81
CA GLN A 195 21.66 3.20 -23.89
C GLN A 195 22.18 1.87 -23.34
N VAL A 196 22.09 0.83 -24.17
CA VAL A 196 22.64 -0.49 -23.91
C VAL A 196 23.71 -0.80 -24.94
N GLY A 197 24.84 -1.30 -24.48
CA GLY A 197 25.96 -1.72 -25.30
C GLY A 197 26.21 -3.22 -25.21
N PHE A 198 26.89 -3.73 -26.24
CA PHE A 198 27.40 -5.08 -26.31
C PHE A 198 28.92 -5.03 -26.54
N TRP A 199 29.64 -5.85 -25.79
CA TRP A 199 31.09 -5.95 -25.77
C TRP A 199 31.50 -7.41 -25.99
N LEU A 200 32.62 -7.57 -26.70
CA LEU A 200 33.37 -8.83 -26.71
C LEU A 200 34.50 -8.70 -25.70
N THR A 201 34.65 -9.67 -24.80
CA THR A 201 35.66 -9.63 -23.74
C THR A 201 37.09 -9.76 -24.28
N GLU A 202 37.25 -10.37 -25.45
CA GLU A 202 38.55 -10.46 -26.16
C GLU A 202 39.01 -9.10 -26.72
N ASN A 203 38.06 -8.22 -27.06
CA ASN A 203 38.36 -6.95 -27.69
C ASN A 203 38.62 -5.87 -26.64
N GLN A 204 39.75 -5.20 -26.74
CA GLN A 204 40.03 -4.01 -25.94
C GLN A 204 39.36 -2.79 -26.57
N GLY A 205 38.74 -1.94 -25.74
CA GLY A 205 38.19 -0.65 -26.17
C GLY A 205 36.68 -0.50 -25.93
N GLY A 206 36.03 0.26 -26.81
CA GLY A 206 34.61 0.57 -26.72
C GLY A 206 33.68 -0.61 -27.07
N PRO A 207 32.36 -0.43 -26.90
CA PRO A 207 31.37 -1.45 -27.27
C PRO A 207 31.47 -1.79 -28.75
N LYS A 208 31.28 -3.07 -29.08
CA LYS A 208 31.19 -3.56 -30.46
C LYS A 208 29.94 -3.00 -31.14
N SER A 209 28.84 -2.95 -30.41
CA SER A 209 27.56 -2.39 -30.87
C SER A 209 26.85 -1.71 -29.70
N MET A 210 26.11 -0.66 -30.00
CA MET A 210 25.34 0.12 -29.03
C MET A 210 24.00 0.48 -29.65
N CYS A 211 22.94 0.50 -28.84
CA CYS A 211 21.64 0.91 -29.32
C CYS A 211 21.58 2.41 -29.61
N PRO A 212 20.80 2.84 -30.62
CA PRO A 212 20.62 4.25 -30.94
C PRO A 212 19.79 4.95 -29.85
N LEU A 213 19.90 6.28 -29.77
CA LEU A 213 19.24 7.09 -28.73
C LEU A 213 17.71 7.07 -28.85
N GLU A 214 17.17 6.80 -30.02
CA GLU A 214 15.72 6.69 -30.24
C GLU A 214 15.15 5.40 -29.61
N ALA A 215 15.95 4.33 -29.56
CA ALA A 215 15.54 3.03 -29.07
C ALA A 215 15.91 2.80 -27.60
N CYS A 216 16.77 3.64 -27.02
CA CYS A 216 17.28 3.47 -25.66
C CYS A 216 16.22 3.70 -24.57
N HIS A 217 16.57 3.45 -23.32
CA HIS A 217 15.74 3.89 -22.20
C HIS A 217 15.82 5.41 -22.04
N ARG A 218 14.81 6.02 -21.42
CA ARG A 218 14.77 7.47 -21.18
C ARG A 218 15.61 7.89 -19.99
N GLU A 219 15.86 6.95 -19.08
CA GLU A 219 16.70 7.13 -17.91
C GLU A 219 17.78 6.03 -17.83
N ALA A 220 18.69 6.18 -16.88
CA ALA A 220 19.80 5.26 -16.65
C ALA A 220 19.36 3.80 -16.59
N THR A 221 20.06 2.94 -17.33
CA THR A 221 19.87 1.50 -17.26
C THR A 221 20.49 0.97 -15.98
N THR A 222 19.66 0.60 -15.03
CA THR A 222 20.03 0.15 -13.68
C THR A 222 20.18 -1.35 -13.58
N ALA A 223 19.41 -2.09 -14.38
CA ALA A 223 19.30 -3.53 -14.27
C ALA A 223 19.49 -4.20 -15.64
N ILE A 224 20.29 -5.27 -15.68
CA ILE A 224 20.50 -6.09 -16.87
C ILE A 224 20.56 -7.55 -16.46
N CYS A 225 19.92 -8.41 -17.25
CA CYS A 225 19.95 -9.84 -17.02
C CYS A 225 19.96 -10.62 -18.34
N TRP A 226 20.85 -11.62 -18.44
CA TRP A 226 20.91 -12.51 -19.58
C TRP A 226 19.77 -13.53 -19.55
N VAL A 227 19.28 -13.90 -20.73
CA VAL A 227 18.17 -14.83 -20.89
C VAL A 227 18.66 -16.11 -21.57
N HIS A 228 18.00 -17.23 -21.29
CA HIS A 228 18.31 -18.47 -21.99
C HIS A 228 17.87 -18.41 -23.46
N SER A 229 18.82 -18.37 -24.38
CA SER A 229 18.58 -18.54 -25.82
C SER A 229 19.43 -19.69 -26.36
N LYS A 230 19.04 -20.28 -27.49
CA LYS A 230 19.85 -21.30 -28.17
C LYS A 230 21.24 -20.77 -28.53
N LEU A 231 21.33 -19.48 -28.86
CA LEU A 231 22.56 -18.80 -29.26
C LEU A 231 23.18 -17.95 -28.14
N ASN A 232 22.55 -17.90 -26.95
CA ASN A 232 22.95 -17.05 -25.82
C ASN A 232 23.13 -15.55 -26.18
N THR A 233 22.35 -15.03 -27.13
CA THR A 233 22.45 -13.64 -27.60
C THR A 233 21.41 -12.69 -27.00
N GLU A 234 20.45 -13.20 -26.24
CA GLU A 234 19.27 -12.45 -25.78
C GLU A 234 19.40 -12.01 -24.31
N PHE A 235 18.92 -10.81 -24.00
CA PHE A 235 18.94 -10.27 -22.63
C PHE A 235 17.80 -9.27 -22.38
N TYR A 236 17.51 -9.02 -21.11
CA TYR A 236 16.62 -7.95 -20.64
C TYR A 236 17.43 -6.80 -20.07
N SER A 237 16.95 -5.58 -20.29
CA SER A 237 17.39 -4.37 -19.58
C SER A 237 16.22 -3.69 -18.91
N GLY A 238 16.47 -3.09 -17.76
CA GLY A 238 15.51 -2.31 -16.97
C GLY A 238 16.11 -0.95 -16.66
N SER A 239 15.24 0.07 -16.62
CA SER A 239 15.61 1.45 -16.33
C SER A 239 14.70 2.04 -15.24
N LEU A 240 15.18 3.13 -14.64
CA LEU A 240 14.43 3.93 -13.67
C LEU A 240 13.20 4.61 -14.28
N ASP A 241 13.11 4.67 -15.60
CA ASP A 241 11.91 5.12 -16.31
C ASP A 241 10.72 4.13 -16.28
N GLY A 242 10.90 3.01 -15.56
CA GLY A 242 9.92 1.95 -15.37
C GLY A 242 9.73 1.02 -16.56
N SER A 243 10.55 1.15 -17.61
CA SER A 243 10.51 0.26 -18.77
C SER A 243 11.51 -0.89 -18.67
N ILE A 244 11.04 -2.06 -19.10
CA ILE A 244 11.83 -3.27 -19.30
C ILE A 244 11.83 -3.56 -20.79
N LYS A 245 13.02 -3.63 -21.37
CA LYS A 245 13.21 -3.87 -22.80
C LYS A 245 13.91 -5.20 -23.02
N TYR A 246 13.43 -5.94 -23.99
CA TYR A 246 14.01 -7.20 -24.44
C TYR A 246 14.87 -6.96 -25.68
N TRP A 247 16.10 -7.49 -25.68
CA TRP A 247 17.10 -7.23 -26.70
C TRP A 247 17.73 -8.52 -27.22
N ASP A 248 18.19 -8.46 -28.46
CA ASP A 248 19.05 -9.46 -29.07
C ASP A 248 20.38 -8.79 -29.48
N THR A 249 21.51 -9.34 -29.05
CA THR A 249 22.84 -8.78 -29.35
C THR A 249 23.19 -8.81 -30.84
N ARG A 250 22.47 -9.60 -31.64
CA ARG A 250 22.62 -9.63 -33.11
C ARG A 250 22.03 -8.38 -33.78
N ASP A 251 20.99 -7.80 -33.18
CA ASP A 251 20.33 -6.59 -33.66
C ASP A 251 19.96 -5.69 -32.47
N LEU A 252 20.84 -4.73 -32.17
CA LEU A 252 20.64 -3.73 -31.11
C LEU A 252 19.98 -2.45 -31.62
N LEU A 253 19.47 -2.40 -32.86
CA LEU A 253 18.86 -1.18 -33.39
C LEU A 253 17.51 -0.89 -32.74
N MET A 254 16.75 -1.92 -32.39
CA MET A 254 15.44 -1.79 -31.76
C MET A 254 15.18 -2.90 -30.73
N PRO A 255 14.49 -2.60 -29.62
CA PRO A 255 14.07 -3.64 -28.68
C PRO A 255 13.01 -4.51 -29.34
N VAL A 256 13.06 -5.81 -29.06
CA VAL A 256 12.10 -6.79 -29.59
C VAL A 256 10.75 -6.67 -28.88
N HIS A 257 10.75 -6.36 -27.57
CA HIS A 257 9.55 -6.17 -26.77
C HIS A 257 9.81 -5.17 -25.63
N GLU A 258 8.80 -4.37 -25.27
CA GLU A 258 8.86 -3.42 -24.16
C GLU A 258 7.65 -3.62 -23.24
N VAL A 259 7.91 -3.63 -21.93
CA VAL A 259 6.91 -3.76 -20.87
C VAL A 259 7.16 -2.69 -19.82
N LEU A 260 6.08 -2.07 -19.33
CA LEU A 260 6.16 -1.12 -18.22
C LEU A 260 5.85 -1.79 -16.88
N ALA A 261 6.56 -1.39 -15.83
CA ALA A 261 6.41 -1.87 -14.46
C ALA A 261 5.19 -1.24 -13.76
N GLU A 262 4.00 -1.54 -14.26
CA GLU A 262 2.72 -1.07 -13.72
C GLU A 262 2.23 -1.98 -12.58
N PRO A 263 1.98 -1.47 -11.36
CA PRO A 263 1.56 -2.28 -10.21
C PRO A 263 0.22 -2.99 -10.39
N ASP A 264 -0.71 -2.39 -11.12
CA ASP A 264 -2.02 -2.99 -11.39
C ASP A 264 -2.06 -3.60 -12.81
N PRO A 265 -1.93 -4.94 -12.94
CA PRO A 265 -1.92 -5.61 -14.24
C PRO A 265 -3.25 -5.49 -14.99
N GLN A 266 -4.36 -5.11 -14.34
CA GLN A 266 -5.66 -4.95 -15.02
C GLN A 266 -5.79 -3.59 -15.74
N THR A 267 -5.02 -2.59 -15.31
CA THR A 267 -5.01 -1.28 -15.96
C THR A 267 -4.22 -1.30 -17.26
N VAL A 268 -4.57 -0.41 -18.19
CA VAL A 268 -3.76 -0.17 -19.38
C VAL A 268 -2.45 0.45 -18.93
N GLN A 269 -1.32 -0.10 -19.40
CA GLN A 269 -0.02 0.38 -18.98
C GLN A 269 0.16 1.87 -19.32
N ASN A 270 0.52 2.65 -18.31
CA ASN A 270 0.81 4.06 -18.46
C ASN A 270 2.21 4.35 -17.94
N ARG A 271 2.99 5.11 -18.70
CA ARG A 271 4.38 5.41 -18.31
C ARG A 271 4.47 6.34 -17.10
N GLN A 272 3.42 7.12 -16.82
CA GLN A 272 3.38 8.02 -15.67
C GLN A 272 3.17 7.27 -14.35
N ASP A 273 2.51 6.11 -14.40
CA ASP A 273 2.18 5.30 -13.23
C ASP A 273 3.21 4.18 -12.99
N ALA A 274 4.00 3.85 -14.03
CA ALA A 274 5.08 2.87 -13.97
C ALA A 274 6.15 3.20 -12.92
N HIS A 275 6.60 2.18 -12.19
CA HIS A 275 7.64 2.30 -11.17
C HIS A 275 9.03 1.99 -11.74
N GLY A 276 10.05 2.73 -11.30
CA GLY A 276 11.41 2.57 -11.81
C GLY A 276 12.00 1.21 -11.48
N VAL A 277 12.61 0.55 -12.45
CA VAL A 277 13.21 -0.78 -12.26
C VAL A 277 14.59 -0.63 -11.63
N THR A 278 14.87 -1.37 -10.56
CA THR A 278 16.16 -1.33 -9.85
C THR A 278 16.99 -2.59 -10.05
N PHE A 279 16.35 -3.74 -10.20
CA PHE A 279 17.02 -5.04 -10.29
C PHE A 279 16.26 -6.01 -11.19
N LEU A 280 16.99 -6.88 -11.89
CA LEU A 280 16.47 -7.94 -12.76
C LEU A 280 17.19 -9.25 -12.46
N GLU A 281 16.43 -10.32 -12.32
CA GLU A 281 16.94 -11.65 -12.02
C GLU A 281 16.23 -12.70 -12.88
N PHE A 282 17.02 -13.60 -13.46
CA PHE A 282 16.55 -14.67 -14.33
C PHE A 282 17.39 -15.91 -14.08
N GLU A 283 16.72 -17.06 -14.05
CA GLU A 283 17.34 -18.34 -13.76
C GLU A 283 17.24 -19.28 -14.96
N TYR A 284 18.37 -19.84 -15.36
CA TYR A 284 18.47 -20.67 -16.56
C TYR A 284 17.78 -22.03 -16.42
N THR A 285 17.66 -22.54 -15.19
CA THR A 285 16.99 -23.84 -14.93
C THR A 285 15.47 -23.77 -15.07
N ILE A 286 14.87 -22.59 -14.89
CA ILE A 286 13.42 -22.36 -15.02
C ILE A 286 13.19 -21.22 -16.03
N PRO A 287 13.39 -21.46 -17.35
CA PRO A 287 13.55 -20.41 -18.36
C PRO A 287 12.24 -19.73 -18.79
N VAL A 288 11.19 -19.83 -17.95
CA VAL A 288 9.84 -19.33 -18.25
C VAL A 288 9.57 -18.01 -17.53
N ARG A 289 10.15 -17.82 -16.34
CA ARG A 289 9.86 -16.65 -15.49
C ARG A 289 11.11 -15.83 -15.22
N PHE A 290 10.93 -14.52 -15.19
CA PHE A 290 11.92 -13.56 -14.73
C PHE A 290 11.32 -12.76 -13.58
N ILE A 291 12.17 -12.24 -12.71
CA ILE A 291 11.74 -11.38 -11.61
C ILE A 291 12.43 -10.04 -11.76
N PHE A 292 11.69 -8.98 -11.48
CA PHE A 292 12.26 -7.65 -11.41
C PHE A 292 11.73 -6.90 -10.21
N CYS A 293 12.49 -5.90 -9.79
CA CYS A 293 12.20 -5.12 -8.60
C CYS A 293 12.22 -3.65 -8.93
N THR A 294 11.50 -2.89 -8.11
CA THR A 294 11.31 -1.46 -8.32
C THR A 294 11.81 -0.61 -7.17
N ASP A 295 11.94 0.67 -7.46
CA ASP A 295 12.32 1.74 -6.55
C ASP A 295 11.23 2.07 -5.51
N MET A 296 9.97 1.74 -5.80
CA MET A 296 8.83 1.86 -4.87
C MET A 296 8.60 0.60 -4.01
N GLY A 297 9.52 -0.38 -4.07
CA GLY A 297 9.48 -1.53 -3.18
C GLY A 297 8.60 -2.70 -3.64
N TYR A 298 8.17 -2.69 -4.90
CA TYR A 298 7.44 -3.80 -5.53
C TYR A 298 8.41 -4.81 -6.16
N LEU A 299 8.09 -6.09 -5.99
CA LEU A 299 8.67 -7.22 -6.70
C LEU A 299 7.64 -7.74 -7.70
N PHE A 300 8.02 -7.79 -8.97
CA PHE A 300 7.19 -8.28 -10.05
C PHE A 300 7.67 -9.63 -10.55
N VAL A 301 6.72 -10.52 -10.84
CA VAL A 301 6.97 -11.82 -11.48
C VAL A 301 6.51 -11.74 -12.92
N GLY A 302 7.47 -11.83 -13.84
CA GLY A 302 7.27 -11.79 -15.28
C GLY A 302 7.28 -13.18 -15.92
N ASN A 303 6.47 -13.39 -16.95
CA ASN A 303 6.48 -14.55 -17.82
C ASN A 303 7.04 -14.18 -19.19
N ARG A 304 8.14 -14.80 -19.57
CA ARG A 304 8.83 -14.53 -20.84
C ARG A 304 7.98 -14.82 -22.07
N LYS A 305 7.07 -15.80 -21.99
CA LYS A 305 6.23 -16.21 -23.15
C LYS A 305 5.01 -15.32 -23.37
N GLY A 306 4.78 -14.34 -22.49
CA GLY A 306 3.69 -13.38 -22.67
C GLY A 306 3.96 -12.49 -23.87
N THR A 307 2.99 -12.34 -24.76
CA THR A 307 3.05 -11.38 -25.88
C THR A 307 2.43 -10.06 -25.49
N ASN A 308 1.37 -10.10 -24.69
CA ASN A 308 0.71 -8.91 -24.17
C ASN A 308 1.33 -8.52 -22.82
N PRO A 309 1.30 -7.23 -22.45
CA PRO A 309 1.84 -6.80 -21.16
C PRO A 309 1.15 -7.44 -19.96
N GLN A 310 -0.16 -7.66 -20.03
CA GLN A 310 -0.95 -8.33 -18.98
C GLN A 310 -0.58 -9.81 -18.81
N ASP A 311 -0.19 -10.49 -19.90
CA ASP A 311 0.28 -11.87 -19.84
C ASP A 311 1.75 -11.96 -19.42
N THR A 312 2.50 -10.89 -19.66
CA THR A 312 3.91 -10.78 -19.32
C THR A 312 4.08 -10.51 -17.84
N ILE A 313 3.27 -9.64 -17.22
CA ILE A 313 3.31 -9.40 -15.77
C ILE A 313 2.26 -10.28 -15.08
N VAL A 314 2.73 -11.33 -14.40
CA VAL A 314 1.85 -12.32 -13.75
C VAL A 314 1.40 -11.87 -12.36
N ALA A 315 2.29 -11.25 -11.59
CA ALA A 315 2.02 -10.82 -10.24
C ALA A 315 2.93 -9.66 -9.81
N ALA A 316 2.43 -8.83 -8.90
CA ALA A 316 3.16 -7.74 -8.27
C ALA A 316 2.99 -7.83 -6.74
N TYR A 317 4.09 -7.79 -6.00
CA TYR A 317 4.12 -7.92 -4.54
C TYR A 317 4.79 -6.70 -3.92
N GLN A 318 4.04 -5.94 -3.14
CA GLN A 318 4.61 -4.84 -2.36
C GLN A 318 5.33 -5.40 -1.13
N LEU A 319 6.66 -5.52 -1.22
CA LEU A 319 7.47 -6.02 -0.13
C LEU A 319 7.95 -4.86 0.74
N PHE A 320 8.58 -3.85 0.15
CA PHE A 320 9.22 -2.74 0.86
C PHE A 320 8.43 -1.44 0.69
N ALA A 321 8.70 -0.47 1.56
CA ALA A 321 8.15 0.87 1.42
C ALA A 321 9.07 1.77 0.57
N GLY A 322 10.37 1.49 0.57
CA GLY A 322 11.35 2.13 -0.30
C GLY A 322 11.99 1.17 -1.29
N PRO A 323 13.09 1.59 -1.95
CA PRO A 323 13.68 0.89 -3.07
C PRO A 323 14.27 -0.44 -2.66
N ILE A 324 13.91 -1.49 -3.41
CA ILE A 324 14.63 -2.76 -3.34
C ILE A 324 15.99 -2.54 -4.00
N ARG A 325 17.05 -2.81 -3.24
CA ARG A 325 18.44 -2.59 -3.68
C ARG A 325 19.08 -3.84 -4.25
N CYS A 326 18.68 -5.00 -3.79
CA CYS A 326 19.24 -6.27 -4.23
C CYS A 326 18.22 -7.40 -4.13
N VAL A 327 18.19 -8.25 -5.15
CA VAL A 327 17.53 -9.54 -5.12
C VAL A 327 18.51 -10.61 -5.55
N MET A 328 18.57 -11.71 -4.79
CA MET A 328 19.38 -12.86 -5.17
C MET A 328 18.64 -14.14 -4.84
N ARG A 329 18.51 -15.03 -5.82
CA ARG A 329 17.97 -16.37 -5.62
C ARG A 329 18.94 -17.23 -4.85
N ASN A 330 18.41 -18.10 -3.99
CA ASN A 330 19.23 -19.09 -3.31
C ASN A 330 19.72 -20.14 -4.34
N PRO A 331 21.04 -20.36 -4.49
CA PRO A 331 21.59 -21.27 -5.50
C PRO A 331 21.16 -22.73 -5.35
N PHE A 332 20.79 -23.15 -4.13
CA PHE A 332 20.36 -24.52 -3.84
C PHE A 332 18.83 -24.66 -3.83
N PHE A 333 18.13 -23.61 -3.42
CA PHE A 333 16.67 -23.58 -3.29
C PHE A 333 16.07 -22.49 -4.18
N VAL A 334 15.95 -22.79 -5.47
CA VAL A 334 15.65 -21.82 -6.54
C VAL A 334 14.31 -21.08 -6.43
N LYS A 335 13.43 -21.49 -5.52
CA LYS A 335 12.14 -20.83 -5.24
C LYS A 335 12.23 -19.77 -4.14
N ASN A 336 13.36 -19.70 -3.43
CA ASN A 336 13.59 -18.78 -2.32
C ASN A 336 14.59 -17.69 -2.73
N PHE A 337 14.27 -16.45 -2.38
CA PHE A 337 14.99 -15.25 -2.78
C PHE A 337 15.35 -14.44 -1.55
N LEU A 338 16.58 -13.94 -1.50
CA LEU A 338 16.99 -12.89 -0.61
C LEU A 338 16.63 -11.55 -1.25
N VAL A 339 15.81 -10.76 -0.57
CA VAL A 339 15.40 -9.43 -1.00
C VAL A 339 15.85 -8.42 0.06
N VAL A 340 16.59 -7.42 -0.38
CA VAL A 340 17.21 -6.41 0.48
C VAL A 340 16.70 -5.03 0.08
N GLY A 341 16.21 -4.27 1.06
CA GLY A 341 15.72 -2.91 0.87
C GLY A 341 15.56 -2.18 2.21
N ASP A 342 15.70 -0.86 2.18
CA ASP A 342 15.66 -0.02 3.37
C ASP A 342 16.64 -0.52 4.46
N TRP A 343 16.14 -0.80 5.66
CA TRP A 343 16.81 -1.40 6.84
C TRP A 343 16.37 -2.85 7.09
N ARG A 344 15.78 -3.49 6.08
CA ARG A 344 15.12 -4.79 6.19
C ARG A 344 15.75 -5.75 5.19
N VAL A 345 15.91 -6.99 5.64
CA VAL A 345 16.28 -8.11 4.79
C VAL A 345 15.21 -9.15 4.93
N ARG A 346 14.70 -9.60 3.79
CA ARG A 346 13.62 -10.57 3.70
C ARG A 346 14.08 -11.76 2.90
N ILE A 347 13.68 -12.94 3.34
CA ILE A 347 13.71 -14.13 2.50
C ILE A 347 12.28 -14.34 2.04
N TRP A 348 12.07 -14.20 0.73
CA TRP A 348 10.77 -14.35 0.08
C TRP A 348 10.75 -15.65 -0.71
N SER A 349 9.61 -16.33 -0.73
CA SER A 349 9.41 -17.56 -1.50
C SER A 349 8.34 -17.32 -2.54
N GLU A 350 8.60 -17.70 -3.80
CA GLU A 350 7.64 -17.57 -4.91
C GLU A 350 6.36 -18.37 -4.67
N GLU A 351 6.39 -19.39 -3.81
CA GLU A 351 5.23 -20.21 -3.49
C GLU A 351 4.17 -19.49 -2.64
N VAL A 352 4.53 -18.37 -2.01
CA VAL A 352 3.64 -17.65 -1.10
C VAL A 352 3.30 -16.29 -1.68
N LYS A 353 2.02 -16.13 -2.05
CA LYS A 353 1.55 -14.95 -2.79
C LYS A 353 1.33 -13.77 -1.86
N ASN A 354 0.51 -13.93 -0.83
CA ASN A 354 0.10 -12.79 0.01
C ASN A 354 0.92 -12.64 1.29
N CYS A 355 1.90 -13.53 1.55
CA CYS A 355 2.82 -13.38 2.67
C CYS A 355 4.18 -12.84 2.18
N PRO A 356 4.57 -11.61 2.54
CA PRO A 356 5.74 -10.96 1.96
C PRO A 356 7.08 -11.49 2.46
N SER A 357 7.13 -12.37 3.47
CA SER A 357 8.40 -12.84 4.05
C SER A 357 8.27 -14.20 4.75
N THR A 358 9.05 -15.17 4.30
CA THR A 358 9.35 -16.43 4.98
C THR A 358 10.28 -16.15 6.17
N PHE A 359 11.33 -15.34 5.98
CA PHE A 359 12.15 -14.83 7.08
C PHE A 359 12.29 -13.31 7.02
N TYR A 360 12.43 -12.69 8.19
CA TYR A 360 12.50 -11.25 8.34
C TYR A 360 13.61 -10.83 9.30
N PHE A 361 14.54 -10.03 8.82
CA PHE A 361 15.65 -9.48 9.59
C PHE A 361 15.60 -7.95 9.52
N ARG A 362 15.67 -7.30 10.69
CA ARG A 362 15.75 -5.83 10.79
C ARG A 362 17.13 -5.43 11.26
N ARG A 363 17.76 -4.50 10.54
CA ARG A 363 19.05 -3.91 10.92
C ARG A 363 18.87 -2.48 11.41
N LYS A 364 19.91 -1.96 12.08
CA LYS A 364 19.94 -0.58 12.55
C LYS A 364 20.27 0.40 11.41
N ASN A 365 21.08 -0.06 10.46
CA ASN A 365 21.59 0.71 9.35
C ASN A 365 20.85 0.36 8.06
N GLN A 366 20.99 1.22 7.04
CA GLN A 366 20.42 0.95 5.74
C GLN A 366 21.25 -0.12 5.04
N VAL A 367 20.56 -1.14 4.55
CA VAL A 367 21.17 -2.26 3.87
C VAL A 367 21.18 -1.99 2.36
N LEU A 368 22.35 -2.04 1.75
CA LEU A 368 22.56 -1.72 0.34
C LEU A 368 22.71 -2.96 -0.53
N SER A 369 23.34 -4.01 -0.02
CA SER A 369 23.63 -5.22 -0.79
C SER A 369 23.41 -6.48 0.03
N GLY A 370 23.13 -7.57 -0.68
CA GLY A 370 23.08 -8.91 -0.09
C GLY A 370 23.47 -9.95 -1.12
N ALA A 371 24.01 -11.08 -0.65
CA ALA A 371 24.32 -12.20 -1.53
C ALA A 371 24.23 -13.55 -0.82
N TRP A 372 23.66 -14.54 -1.49
CA TRP A 372 23.70 -15.94 -1.05
C TRP A 372 25.06 -16.57 -1.32
N SER A 373 25.53 -17.39 -0.38
CA SER A 373 26.67 -18.26 -0.64
C SER A 373 26.30 -19.33 -1.66
N THR A 374 27.16 -19.50 -2.66
CA THR A 374 27.08 -20.56 -3.68
C THR A 374 27.67 -21.88 -3.19
N GLY A 375 28.40 -21.88 -2.07
CA GLY A 375 29.01 -23.08 -1.48
C GLY A 375 28.21 -23.68 -0.32
N ARG A 376 27.61 -22.82 0.51
CA ARG A 376 26.87 -23.21 1.73
C ARG A 376 25.43 -22.72 1.68
N CYS A 377 24.45 -23.63 1.72
CA CYS A 377 23.05 -23.34 1.40
C CYS A 377 22.31 -22.43 2.39
N SER A 378 22.78 -22.35 3.63
CA SER A 378 22.17 -21.56 4.70
C SER A 378 22.86 -20.21 4.94
N LEU A 379 23.99 -19.97 4.28
CA LEU A 379 24.84 -18.79 4.48
C LEU A 379 24.49 -17.68 3.48
N PHE A 380 24.27 -16.47 3.97
CA PHE A 380 24.17 -15.25 3.16
C PHE A 380 24.94 -14.10 3.81
N CYS A 381 25.28 -13.11 2.99
CA CYS A 381 25.98 -11.90 3.41
C CYS A 381 25.10 -10.68 3.19
N ILE A 382 25.29 -9.68 4.04
CA ILE A 382 24.61 -8.40 3.99
C ILE A 382 25.66 -7.28 4.08
N GLY A 383 25.50 -6.24 3.25
CA GLY A 383 26.33 -5.03 3.25
C GLY A 383 25.52 -3.77 3.57
N ASP A 384 26.00 -2.98 4.53
CA ASP A 384 25.36 -1.74 4.99
C ASP A 384 26.00 -0.47 4.41
N ASP A 385 25.27 0.65 4.52
CA ASP A 385 25.73 2.01 4.22
C ASP A 385 26.88 2.50 5.11
N LYS A 386 27.00 1.97 6.33
CA LYS A 386 28.12 2.26 7.25
C LYS A 386 29.36 1.39 7.04
N GLY A 387 29.37 0.54 6.01
CA GLY A 387 30.51 -0.32 5.71
C GLY A 387 30.58 -1.60 6.54
N ASN A 388 29.49 -1.99 7.22
CA ASN A 388 29.44 -3.29 7.88
C ASN A 388 29.12 -4.38 6.84
N LEU A 389 29.95 -5.42 6.80
CA LEU A 389 29.69 -6.66 6.08
C LEU A 389 29.36 -7.75 7.10
N GLU A 390 28.12 -8.22 7.09
CA GLU A 390 27.58 -9.18 8.03
C GLU A 390 27.35 -10.54 7.36
N PHE A 391 27.87 -11.60 7.96
CA PHE A 391 27.62 -12.99 7.55
C PHE A 391 26.54 -13.60 8.43
N TRP A 392 25.55 -14.22 7.82
CA TRP A 392 24.39 -14.82 8.45
C TRP A 392 24.24 -16.27 8.02
N ASP A 393 24.08 -17.19 8.97
CA ASP A 393 23.75 -18.60 8.70
C ASP A 393 22.44 -18.93 9.41
N LEU A 394 21.43 -19.26 8.61
CA LEU A 394 20.10 -19.60 9.11
C LEU A 394 20.12 -20.84 10.03
N LEU A 395 21.05 -21.77 9.84
CA LEU A 395 21.12 -22.96 10.70
C LEU A 395 21.81 -22.68 12.04
N MET A 396 22.49 -21.54 12.19
CA MET A 396 23.19 -21.18 13.43
C MET A 396 22.45 -20.11 14.23
N SER A 397 22.02 -19.01 13.60
CA SER A 397 21.31 -17.94 14.31
C SER A 397 20.41 -17.14 13.39
N HIS A 398 19.22 -16.80 13.90
CA HIS A 398 18.27 -15.91 13.23
C HIS A 398 18.32 -14.46 13.74
N THR A 399 18.95 -14.21 14.88
CA THR A 399 18.88 -12.91 15.58
C THR A 399 20.16 -12.09 15.45
N ARG A 400 21.31 -12.75 15.33
CA ARG A 400 22.63 -12.11 15.23
C ARG A 400 23.44 -12.65 14.04
N PRO A 401 24.25 -11.79 13.39
CA PRO A 401 25.22 -12.27 12.42
C PRO A 401 26.29 -13.11 13.12
N ILE A 402 26.87 -14.07 12.39
CA ILE A 402 27.97 -14.91 12.88
C ILE A 402 29.28 -14.13 12.87
N LEU A 403 29.52 -13.37 11.81
CA LEU A 403 30.73 -12.59 11.60
C LEU A 403 30.35 -11.21 11.06
N THR A 404 30.98 -10.17 11.61
CA THR A 404 30.83 -8.81 11.11
C THR A 404 32.21 -8.23 10.83
N ILE A 405 32.46 -7.85 9.59
CA ILE A 405 33.68 -7.18 9.14
C ILE A 405 33.34 -5.72 8.87
N LYS A 406 34.10 -4.79 9.45
CA LYS A 406 33.85 -3.35 9.30
C LYS A 406 34.84 -2.74 8.33
N TYR A 407 34.31 -2.05 7.32
CA TYR A 407 35.05 -1.24 6.37
C TYR A 407 34.84 0.25 6.63
N LYS A 408 35.70 1.08 6.04
CA LYS A 408 35.62 2.54 6.15
C LYS A 408 34.50 3.14 5.29
N TYR A 409 34.15 2.48 4.19
CA TYR A 409 33.18 2.96 3.19
C TYR A 409 32.01 1.98 3.08
N ALA A 410 30.87 2.48 2.58
CA ALA A 410 29.65 1.70 2.36
C ALA A 410 29.90 0.49 1.44
N VAL A 411 29.24 -0.64 1.73
CA VAL A 411 29.34 -1.85 0.90
C VAL A 411 28.25 -1.82 -0.18
N THR A 412 28.65 -1.62 -1.44
CA THR A 412 27.72 -1.35 -2.56
C THR A 412 27.22 -2.60 -3.24
N HIS A 413 28.11 -3.55 -3.58
CA HIS A 413 27.75 -4.84 -4.17
C HIS A 413 28.55 -6.00 -3.58
N LEU A 414 27.91 -7.16 -3.51
CA LEU A 414 28.44 -8.42 -3.03
C LEU A 414 28.20 -9.51 -4.06
N VAL A 415 29.23 -10.27 -4.40
CA VAL A 415 29.11 -11.40 -5.35
C VAL A 415 30.01 -12.54 -4.89
N PHE A 416 29.43 -13.73 -4.73
CA PHE A 416 30.18 -14.95 -4.51
C PHE A 416 30.72 -15.48 -5.84
N LYS A 417 31.95 -16.00 -5.81
CA LYS A 417 32.45 -16.84 -6.91
C LYS A 417 31.51 -18.05 -7.07
N PRO A 418 31.20 -18.53 -8.28
CA PRO A 418 30.31 -19.70 -8.47
C PRO A 418 30.72 -20.94 -7.67
N ASP A 419 32.02 -21.09 -7.42
CA ASP A 419 32.65 -22.16 -6.63
C ASP A 419 32.50 -22.00 -5.10
N GLY A 420 31.97 -20.87 -4.61
CA GLY A 420 31.71 -20.64 -3.17
C GLY A 420 32.95 -20.39 -2.31
N THR A 421 34.15 -20.45 -2.89
CA THR A 421 35.43 -20.31 -2.16
C THR A 421 35.79 -18.87 -1.80
N MET A 422 35.29 -17.90 -2.58
CA MET A 422 35.62 -16.48 -2.43
C MET A 422 34.38 -15.60 -2.56
N LEU A 423 34.38 -14.49 -1.81
CA LEU A 423 33.39 -13.42 -1.85
C LEU A 423 34.08 -12.13 -2.31
N THR A 424 33.57 -11.51 -3.37
CA THR A 424 34.00 -10.18 -3.80
C THR A 424 33.10 -9.14 -3.17
N VAL A 425 33.72 -8.12 -2.58
CA VAL A 425 33.08 -7.00 -1.88
C VAL A 425 33.49 -5.73 -2.60
N SER A 426 32.53 -4.94 -3.04
CA SER A 426 32.79 -3.62 -3.61
C SER A 426 32.37 -2.53 -2.63
N LEU A 427 33.21 -1.50 -2.54
CA LEU A 427 33.03 -0.37 -1.64
C LEU A 427 32.69 0.89 -2.44
N ALA A 428 32.04 1.84 -1.77
CA ALA A 428 31.61 3.10 -2.40
C ALA A 428 32.77 4.01 -2.87
N ASN A 429 34.00 3.79 -2.39
CA ASN A 429 35.18 4.51 -2.86
C ASN A 429 35.78 3.95 -4.17
N GLY A 430 35.19 2.87 -4.72
CA GLY A 430 35.67 2.21 -5.93
C GLY A 430 36.56 0.99 -5.67
N ASP A 431 36.88 0.68 -4.41
CA ASP A 431 37.71 -0.49 -4.09
C ASP A 431 36.91 -1.78 -4.20
N CYS A 432 37.52 -2.79 -4.81
CA CYS A 432 36.98 -4.15 -4.88
C CYS A 432 37.91 -5.10 -4.12
N LEU A 433 37.43 -5.66 -3.00
CA LEU A 433 38.16 -6.61 -2.18
C LEU A 433 37.69 -8.04 -2.47
N MET A 434 38.63 -8.99 -2.55
CA MET A 434 38.33 -10.42 -2.58
C MET A 434 38.62 -11.02 -1.21
N LEU A 435 37.61 -11.66 -0.62
CA LEU A 435 37.68 -12.37 0.64
C LEU A 435 37.66 -13.88 0.38
N ARG A 436 38.69 -14.57 0.86
CA ARG A 436 38.72 -16.03 0.94
C ARG A 436 38.02 -16.48 2.20
N LEU A 437 37.02 -17.33 2.05
CA LEU A 437 36.23 -17.88 3.17
C LEU A 437 36.95 -19.09 3.77
N GLU A 438 36.78 -19.38 5.06
CA GLU A 438 37.26 -20.63 5.67
C GLU A 438 36.35 -21.82 5.32
N GLU A 439 36.85 -23.04 5.52
CA GLU A 439 36.18 -24.30 5.15
C GLU A 439 34.74 -24.41 5.67
N GLY A 440 34.49 -24.00 6.91
CA GLY A 440 33.16 -24.06 7.52
C GLY A 440 32.10 -23.20 6.83
N MET A 441 32.49 -22.25 5.98
CA MET A 441 31.59 -21.40 5.19
C MET A 441 31.51 -21.80 3.71
N ARG A 442 32.36 -22.73 3.25
CA ARG A 442 32.49 -23.07 1.83
C ARG A 442 31.61 -24.23 1.39
N SER A 443 31.25 -25.13 2.29
CA SER A 443 30.50 -26.33 1.94
C SER A 443 29.24 -26.47 2.80
N ALA A 444 28.23 -27.11 2.20
CA ALA A 444 27.06 -27.61 2.89
C ALA A 444 27.04 -29.14 2.83
N THR A 445 26.92 -29.76 3.99
CA THR A 445 26.70 -31.19 4.12
C THR A 445 25.29 -31.57 3.65
N ILE A 446 25.07 -32.84 3.31
CA ILE A 446 23.75 -33.35 2.91
C ILE A 446 22.72 -33.15 4.03
N LYS A 447 23.15 -33.30 5.29
CA LYS A 447 22.31 -33.08 6.47
C LYS A 447 21.86 -31.63 6.59
N GLU A 448 22.77 -30.66 6.40
CA GLU A 448 22.44 -29.23 6.42
C GLU A 448 21.45 -28.86 5.31
N LYS A 449 21.63 -29.42 4.11
CA LYS A 449 20.66 -29.24 3.02
C LYS A 449 19.27 -29.76 3.40
N SER A 450 19.19 -30.95 3.99
CA SER A 450 17.92 -31.53 4.45
C SER A 450 17.27 -30.70 5.56
N LEU A 451 18.05 -30.24 6.55
CA LEU A 451 17.56 -29.37 7.62
C LEU A 451 17.04 -28.03 7.07
N MET A 452 17.77 -27.43 6.12
CA MET A 452 17.35 -26.18 5.51
C MET A 452 16.09 -26.35 4.64
N MET A 453 15.98 -27.47 3.92
CA MET A 453 14.76 -27.82 3.18
C MET A 453 13.56 -27.92 4.11
N SER A 454 13.67 -28.69 5.20
CA SER A 454 12.61 -28.83 6.21
C SER A 454 12.27 -27.49 6.88
N MET A 455 13.26 -26.64 7.13
CA MET A 455 13.05 -25.30 7.67
C MET A 455 12.24 -24.42 6.71
N PHE A 456 12.61 -24.38 5.42
CA PHE A 456 11.86 -23.63 4.41
C PHE A 456 10.43 -24.16 4.25
N GLU A 457 10.23 -25.47 4.17
CA GLU A 457 8.89 -26.06 4.03
C GLU A 457 7.97 -25.71 5.19
N ARG A 458 8.45 -25.83 6.43
CA ARG A 458 7.71 -25.46 7.64
C ARG A 458 7.33 -23.99 7.64
N GLU A 459 8.25 -23.12 7.22
CA GLU A 459 8.01 -21.68 7.20
C GLU A 459 7.04 -21.29 6.08
N ILE A 460 7.14 -21.91 4.90
CA ILE A 460 6.19 -21.76 3.80
C ILE A 460 4.78 -22.23 4.22
N GLN A 461 4.68 -23.37 4.92
CA GLN A 461 3.41 -23.87 5.46
C GLN A 461 2.82 -22.89 6.49
N ARG A 462 3.65 -22.37 7.40
CA ARG A 462 3.24 -21.34 8.37
C ARG A 462 2.69 -20.10 7.66
N CYS A 463 3.35 -19.63 6.61
CA CYS A 463 2.89 -18.49 5.83
C CYS A 463 1.55 -18.76 5.12
N LYS A 464 1.36 -19.95 4.53
CA LYS A 464 0.09 -20.35 3.89
C LYS A 464 -1.07 -20.39 4.90
N LEU A 465 -0.82 -20.87 6.12
CA LEU A 465 -1.82 -20.87 7.20
C LEU A 465 -2.19 -19.44 7.65
N LEU A 466 -1.20 -18.55 7.74
CA LEU A 466 -1.44 -17.15 8.08
C LEU A 466 -2.23 -16.42 6.99
N GLU A 467 -1.94 -16.70 5.73
CA GLU A 467 -2.68 -16.17 4.58
C GLU A 467 -4.15 -16.60 4.64
N ALA A 468 -4.43 -17.89 4.82
CA ALA A 468 -5.80 -18.39 4.97
C ALA A 468 -6.55 -17.74 6.15
N ARG A 469 -5.85 -17.54 7.29
CA ARG A 469 -6.42 -16.86 8.46
C ARG A 469 -6.69 -15.38 8.20
N GLU A 470 -5.81 -14.69 7.49
CA GLU A 470 -5.99 -13.29 7.13
C GLU A 470 -7.20 -13.12 6.20
N GLU A 471 -7.36 -14.00 5.22
CA GLU A 471 -8.53 -14.03 4.34
C GLU A 471 -9.83 -14.25 5.12
N GLU A 472 -9.84 -15.18 6.08
CA GLU A 472 -10.98 -15.42 6.96
C GLU A 472 -11.34 -14.16 7.77
N ILE A 473 -10.34 -13.48 8.35
CA ILE A 473 -10.57 -12.23 9.10
C ILE A 473 -11.09 -11.13 8.19
N LYS A 474 -10.55 -10.98 6.98
CA LYS A 474 -11.05 -10.00 6.00
C LYS A 474 -12.49 -10.30 5.60
N LEU A 475 -12.84 -11.57 5.40
CA LEU A 475 -14.21 -11.99 5.11
C LEU A 475 -15.15 -11.69 6.27
N LYS A 476 -14.77 -12.04 7.51
CA LYS A 476 -15.56 -11.70 8.71
C LYS A 476 -15.76 -10.20 8.85
N LYS A 477 -14.70 -9.39 8.70
CA LYS A 477 -14.80 -7.93 8.74
C LYS A 477 -15.77 -7.40 7.68
N ARG A 478 -15.67 -7.87 6.43
CA ARG A 478 -16.58 -7.49 5.34
C ARG A 478 -18.03 -7.80 5.70
N LEU A 479 -18.30 -9.02 6.19
CA LEU A 479 -19.63 -9.43 6.64
C LEU A 479 -20.14 -8.57 7.80
N THR A 480 -19.29 -8.25 8.79
CA THR A 480 -19.66 -7.35 9.89
C THR A 480 -19.98 -5.94 9.40
N THR A 481 -19.20 -5.37 8.47
CA THR A 481 -19.51 -4.06 7.87
C THR A 481 -20.84 -4.08 7.12
N ILE A 482 -21.11 -5.14 6.35
CA ILE A 482 -22.38 -5.28 5.64
C ILE A 482 -23.54 -5.35 6.64
N PHE A 483 -23.40 -6.13 7.70
CA PHE A 483 -24.41 -6.23 8.76
C PHE A 483 -24.66 -4.89 9.46
N LEU A 484 -23.60 -4.16 9.82
CA LEU A 484 -23.71 -2.82 10.41
C LEU A 484 -24.36 -1.81 9.46
N GLU A 485 -24.10 -1.91 8.16
CA GLU A 485 -24.71 -1.05 7.14
C GLU A 485 -26.19 -1.37 6.92
N GLU A 486 -26.56 -2.66 6.97
CA GLU A 486 -27.96 -3.10 6.97
C GLU A 486 -28.71 -2.67 8.23
N GLU A 487 -28.10 -2.75 9.42
CA GLU A 487 -28.66 -2.20 10.66
C GLU A 487 -28.83 -0.69 10.58
N ARG A 488 -27.89 0.04 9.97
CA ARG A 488 -28.03 1.49 9.79
C ARG A 488 -29.21 1.82 8.88
N LYS A 489 -29.32 1.13 7.74
CA LYS A 489 -30.46 1.27 6.81
C LYS A 489 -31.79 0.88 7.46
N SER A 490 -31.81 -0.13 8.33
CA SER A 490 -33.03 -0.54 9.04
C SER A 490 -33.45 0.48 10.11
N ARG A 491 -32.49 1.06 10.85
CA ARG A 491 -32.73 2.15 11.82
C ARG A 491 -33.23 3.42 11.13
N GLU A 492 -32.60 3.83 10.02
CA GLU A 492 -33.05 4.97 9.21
C GLU A 492 -34.49 4.78 8.70
N LYS A 493 -34.85 3.57 8.23
CA LYS A 493 -36.23 3.23 7.85
C LYS A 493 -37.21 3.29 9.02
N LEU A 494 -36.79 2.86 10.22
CA LEU A 494 -37.60 2.90 11.44
C LEU A 494 -37.82 4.34 11.94
N GLU A 495 -36.80 5.19 11.87
CA GLU A 495 -36.92 6.62 12.18
C GLU A 495 -37.78 7.36 11.16
N ALA A 496 -37.65 7.06 9.86
CA ALA A 496 -38.53 7.60 8.83
C ALA A 496 -40.00 7.18 9.06
N LYS A 497 -40.25 5.93 9.49
CA LYS A 497 -41.59 5.47 9.91
C LYS A 497 -42.09 6.19 11.17
N LYS A 498 -41.23 6.40 12.18
CA LYS A 498 -41.60 7.15 13.40
C LYS A 498 -41.92 8.62 13.10
N LYS A 499 -41.14 9.29 12.24
CA LYS A 499 -41.44 10.67 11.78
C LYS A 499 -42.77 10.73 11.01
N LYS A 500 -43.06 9.76 10.13
CA LYS A 500 -44.37 9.63 9.48
C LYS A 500 -45.51 9.33 10.45
N GLY A 501 -45.25 8.57 11.52
CA GLY A 501 -46.23 8.24 12.57
C GLY A 501 -46.53 9.40 13.52
N GLN A 502 -45.53 10.23 13.85
CA GLN A 502 -45.71 11.46 14.63
C GLN A 502 -46.49 12.52 13.83
N ALA A 503 -46.19 12.69 12.54
CA ALA A 503 -46.97 13.56 11.66
C ALA A 503 -48.45 13.10 11.52
N LYS A 504 -48.73 11.80 11.69
CA LYS A 504 -50.10 11.26 11.72
C LYS A 504 -50.78 11.33 13.09
N LYS A 505 -50.04 11.47 14.19
CA LYS A 505 -50.59 11.53 15.56
C LYS A 505 -50.86 12.95 16.06
N GLU A 506 -50.33 13.98 15.40
CA GLU A 506 -50.68 15.39 15.67
C GLU A 506 -51.95 15.87 14.92
N MET A 507 -52.64 14.97 14.23
CA MET A 507 -53.90 15.26 13.54
C MET A 507 -55.06 14.56 14.26
N GLU A 508 -55.54 15.17 15.34
CA GLU A 508 -56.88 14.85 15.89
C GLU A 508 -57.97 15.63 15.13
N PRO A 509 -59.18 15.07 14.99
CA PRO A 509 -60.16 15.51 14.01
C PRO A 509 -60.90 16.75 14.52
N LYS A 510 -60.74 17.87 13.82
CA LYS A 510 -61.63 19.02 13.97
C LYS A 510 -62.17 19.42 12.61
N VAL A 511 -63.47 19.16 12.45
CA VAL A 511 -64.44 19.77 11.54
C VAL A 511 -64.08 19.68 10.05
N GLU A 512 -65.02 19.17 9.26
CA GLU A 512 -64.87 18.99 7.82
C GLU A 512 -64.61 20.34 7.12
N ASP A 513 -63.34 20.64 6.83
CA ASP A 513 -62.95 21.78 6.00
C ASP A 513 -63.26 21.46 4.52
N GLU A 514 -63.73 22.47 3.78
CA GLU A 514 -64.06 22.42 2.34
C GLU A 514 -62.93 21.82 1.47
N ALA A 515 -61.68 21.90 1.94
CA ALA A 515 -60.52 21.28 1.30
C ALA A 515 -60.58 19.74 1.28
N THR A 516 -61.21 19.11 2.27
CA THR A 516 -61.38 17.64 2.37
C THR A 516 -62.47 17.15 1.41
N ILE A 517 -63.50 17.97 1.20
CA ILE A 517 -64.57 17.73 0.22
C ILE A 517 -64.00 17.87 -1.20
N PHE A 518 -63.14 18.88 -1.43
CA PHE A 518 -62.44 19.08 -2.69
C PHE A 518 -61.44 17.95 -2.99
N LEU A 519 -60.70 17.45 -1.98
CA LEU A 519 -59.83 16.27 -2.11
C LEU A 519 -60.62 15.01 -2.46
N ARG A 520 -61.80 14.81 -1.87
CA ARG A 520 -62.67 13.66 -2.19
C ARG A 520 -63.29 13.77 -3.59
N MET A 521 -63.56 14.99 -4.09
CA MET A 521 -63.95 15.22 -5.49
C MET A 521 -62.79 14.92 -6.46
N ILE A 522 -61.57 15.33 -6.13
CA ILE A 522 -60.36 15.05 -6.91
C ILE A 522 -60.04 13.55 -6.94
N GLU A 523 -60.17 12.86 -5.81
CA GLU A 523 -59.97 11.40 -5.72
C GLU A 523 -61.05 10.61 -6.48
N SER A 524 -62.25 11.18 -6.64
CA SER A 524 -63.33 10.57 -7.44
C SER A 524 -63.18 10.79 -8.94
N ASP A 525 -62.33 11.73 -9.37
CA ASP A 525 -62.06 12.04 -10.77
C ASP A 525 -60.87 11.19 -11.29
N SER A 526 -61.20 10.11 -11.98
CA SER A 526 -60.23 9.14 -12.47
C SER A 526 -59.33 9.69 -13.59
N GLU A 527 -59.79 10.70 -14.34
CA GLU A 527 -59.00 11.34 -15.40
C GLU A 527 -57.94 12.26 -14.80
N PHE A 528 -58.30 13.02 -13.76
CA PHE A 528 -57.36 13.89 -13.06
C PHE A 528 -56.29 13.10 -12.31
N SER A 529 -56.68 12.01 -11.63
CA SER A 529 -55.72 11.12 -10.94
C SER A 529 -54.71 10.49 -11.91
N LYS A 530 -55.17 10.10 -13.11
CA LYS A 530 -54.30 9.57 -14.18
C LYS A 530 -53.34 10.64 -14.72
N ALA A 531 -53.81 11.87 -14.94
CA ALA A 531 -52.96 12.98 -15.36
C ALA A 531 -51.90 13.35 -14.31
N LEU A 532 -52.21 13.20 -13.02
CA LEU A 532 -51.28 13.44 -11.91
C LEU A 532 -50.20 12.35 -11.83
N LEU A 533 -50.57 11.09 -12.11
CA LEU A 533 -49.64 9.98 -12.24
C LEU A 533 -48.68 10.18 -13.42
N ASP A 534 -49.22 10.51 -14.60
CA ASP A 534 -48.42 10.77 -15.80
C ASP A 534 -47.47 11.96 -15.59
N PHE A 535 -47.92 13.01 -14.89
CA PHE A 535 -47.08 14.15 -14.54
C PHE A 535 -45.94 13.79 -13.58
N ASN A 536 -46.24 13.00 -12.55
CA ASN A 536 -45.23 12.55 -11.58
C ASN A 536 -44.18 11.64 -12.24
N GLU A 537 -44.61 10.72 -13.11
CA GLU A 537 -43.73 9.84 -13.87
C GLU A 537 -42.85 10.61 -14.87
N ALA A 538 -43.39 11.65 -15.51
CA ALA A 538 -42.61 12.57 -16.34
C ALA A 538 -41.56 13.35 -15.53
N MET A 539 -41.91 13.84 -14.34
CA MET A 539 -40.99 14.54 -13.45
C MET A 539 -39.87 13.63 -12.93
N GLU A 540 -40.18 12.38 -12.62
CA GLU A 540 -39.20 11.39 -12.16
C GLU A 540 -38.22 11.02 -13.30
N ASN A 541 -38.72 10.86 -14.52
CA ASN A 541 -37.89 10.65 -15.71
C ASN A 541 -36.96 11.85 -15.99
N ILE A 542 -37.44 13.08 -15.80
CA ILE A 542 -36.61 14.30 -15.92
C ILE A 542 -35.53 14.33 -14.81
N ALA A 543 -35.86 13.91 -13.59
CA ALA A 543 -34.89 13.82 -12.49
C ALA A 543 -33.80 12.77 -12.77
N ILE A 544 -34.16 11.61 -13.34
CA ILE A 544 -33.22 10.57 -13.76
C ILE A 544 -32.34 11.05 -14.92
N GLN A 545 -32.89 11.81 -15.88
CA GLN A 545 -32.09 12.42 -16.94
C GLN A 545 -31.12 13.47 -16.41
N ARG A 546 -31.52 14.26 -15.39
CA ARG A 546 -30.65 15.23 -14.73
C ARG A 546 -29.55 14.58 -13.91
N SER A 547 -29.80 13.44 -13.25
CA SER A 547 -28.79 12.72 -12.46
C SER A 547 -27.72 12.03 -13.32
N LYS A 548 -28.06 11.66 -14.56
CA LYS A 548 -27.12 11.09 -15.54
C LYS A 548 -26.26 12.14 -16.25
N ARG A 549 -26.53 13.44 -16.10
CA ARG A 549 -25.68 14.49 -16.67
C ARG A 549 -24.42 14.65 -15.81
N THR A 550 -23.33 14.03 -16.27
CA THR A 550 -21.99 14.31 -15.79
C THR A 550 -21.56 15.67 -16.33
N PHE A 551 -21.49 16.67 -15.46
CA PHE A 551 -20.83 17.93 -15.80
C PHE A 551 -19.33 17.73 -15.68
N ALA A 552 -18.62 17.75 -16.81
CA ALA A 552 -17.19 18.00 -16.78
C ALA A 552 -17.01 19.46 -16.33
N MET A 553 -16.61 19.68 -15.07
CA MET A 553 -16.16 21.01 -14.64
C MET A 553 -14.85 21.30 -15.35
N GLU A 554 -14.94 21.93 -16.52
CA GLU A 554 -13.79 22.59 -17.11
C GLU A 554 -13.40 23.76 -16.18
N ARG A 555 -12.13 23.77 -15.77
CA ARG A 555 -11.59 24.83 -14.90
C ARG A 555 -11.78 26.18 -15.58
N THR A 556 -12.36 27.12 -14.85
CA THR A 556 -12.47 28.48 -15.36
C THR A 556 -11.08 29.12 -15.43
N VAL A 557 -10.87 30.06 -16.36
CA VAL A 557 -9.56 30.70 -16.64
C VAL A 557 -8.90 31.33 -15.39
N PHE A 558 -9.71 31.63 -14.37
CA PHE A 558 -9.25 32.17 -13.08
C PHE A 558 -8.61 31.11 -12.15
N GLU A 559 -8.96 29.84 -12.30
CA GLU A 559 -8.45 28.73 -11.46
C GLU A 559 -7.13 28.15 -11.99
N MET A 560 -6.69 28.54 -13.18
CA MET A 560 -5.42 28.09 -13.78
C MET A 560 -4.17 28.72 -13.12
N HIS A 561 -4.32 29.83 -12.38
CA HIS A 561 -3.19 30.66 -11.93
C HIS A 561 -2.88 30.56 -10.43
N GLN A 562 -3.59 29.72 -9.67
CA GLN A 562 -3.23 29.50 -8.26
C GLN A 562 -2.32 28.27 -8.12
N PRO A 563 -1.12 28.40 -7.53
CA PRO A 563 -0.31 27.25 -7.19
C PRO A 563 -0.97 26.49 -6.03
N ILE A 564 -1.01 25.17 -6.15
CA ILE A 564 -1.64 24.25 -5.21
C ILE A 564 -0.79 24.20 -3.92
N PRO A 565 -1.41 24.15 -2.71
CA PRO A 565 -0.69 23.88 -1.45
C PRO A 565 -0.12 22.46 -1.34
#